data_AF-A0A756I3I1-F1
#
_entry.id   AF-A0A756I3I1-F1
#
_cell.length_a   1.000
_cell.length_b   1.000
_cell.length_c   1.000
_cell.angle_alpha   90.00
_cell.angle_beta   90.00
_cell.angle_gamma   90.00
#
_symmetry.space_group_name_H-M   'P 1'
#
loop_
_entity.id
_entity.type
_entity.pdbx_description
1 polymer ?
#
loop_
_entity_poly.entity_id
_entity_poly.type
_entity_poly.pdbx_seq_one_letter_code
_entity_poly.pdbx_strand_id
1 'polypeptide(L)'
;MIYTIQTMDDFVKVQRKLSRLDATILAKELARLAVYCRPVENAVLWLISTPAENMLRFRSRLENMATADYATLHWNNEESILEDLETLLRELQSGASSDHEKMDGLIQICQTDKICFELGNYEGTRLTAFYCEDLSLAFSDCAEHITNYSDLIQILNYLLSTDNYGVRENMLAPALKILNRRT
;
A
#
# COMPACT_ATOMS: atom_id res chain seq x y z
N MET A 1 -14.32 -22.46 20.61
CA MET A 1 -13.09 -21.80 21.10
C MET A 1 -12.49 -21.08 19.90
N ILE A 2 -12.81 -19.79 19.76
CA ILE A 2 -12.36 -18.98 18.62
C ILE A 2 -10.99 -18.43 19.02
N TYR A 3 -9.92 -19.01 18.51
CA TYR A 3 -8.60 -18.40 18.60
C TYR A 3 -8.54 -17.31 17.52
N THR A 4 -8.95 -16.09 17.86
CA THR A 4 -8.56 -14.90 17.09
C THR A 4 -7.10 -14.59 17.41
N ILE A 5 -6.26 -14.45 16.39
CA ILE A 5 -4.90 -13.89 16.51
C ILE A 5 -5.12 -12.42 16.92
N GLN A 6 -4.93 -12.10 18.20
CA GLN A 6 -5.24 -10.76 18.74
C GLN A 6 -4.01 -9.96 19.13
N THR A 7 -2.87 -10.64 19.31
CA THR A 7 -1.61 -10.01 19.75
C THR A 7 -0.47 -10.34 18.80
N MET A 8 0.58 -9.53 18.85
CA MET A 8 1.82 -9.80 18.12
C MET A 8 2.46 -11.14 18.55
N ASP A 9 2.34 -11.50 19.83
CA ASP A 9 2.81 -12.80 20.34
C ASP A 9 2.02 -13.98 19.76
N ASP A 10 0.69 -13.84 19.63
CA ASP A 10 -0.15 -14.84 18.97
C ASP A 10 0.26 -15.00 17.51
N PHE A 11 0.48 -13.88 16.80
CA PHE A 11 0.93 -13.88 15.42
C PHE A 11 2.26 -14.63 15.27
N VAL A 12 3.29 -14.27 16.05
CA VAL A 12 4.61 -14.90 16.00
C VAL A 12 4.52 -16.40 16.32
N LYS A 13 3.68 -16.79 17.28
CA LYS A 13 3.47 -18.20 17.63
C LYS A 13 2.82 -18.99 16.49
N VAL A 14 1.82 -18.40 15.83
CA VAL A 14 1.16 -19.01 14.66
C VAL A 14 2.14 -19.10 13.48
N GLN A 15 2.83 -18.01 13.15
CA GLN A 15 3.83 -17.95 12.09
C GLN A 15 4.89 -19.04 12.24
N ARG A 16 5.45 -19.20 13.44
CA ARG A 16 6.44 -20.25 13.75
C ARG A 16 5.91 -21.66 13.57
N LYS A 17 4.62 -21.89 13.83
CA LYS A 17 3.99 -23.20 13.62
C LYS A 17 3.72 -23.45 12.14
N LEU A 18 3.24 -22.44 11.42
CA LEU A 18 3.01 -22.51 9.97
C LEU A 18 4.31 -22.77 9.21
N SER A 19 5.44 -22.16 9.61
CA SER A 19 6.73 -22.36 8.96
C SER A 19 7.32 -23.77 9.11
N ARG A 20 6.75 -24.60 9.98
CA ARG A 20 7.12 -26.02 10.15
C ARG A 20 6.26 -26.96 9.31
N LEU A 21 5.19 -26.46 8.68
CA LEU A 21 4.36 -27.25 7.79
C LEU A 21 5.07 -27.50 6.46
N ASP A 22 4.71 -28.60 5.81
CA ASP A 22 5.14 -28.86 4.45
C ASP A 22 4.62 -27.78 3.50
N ALA A 23 5.47 -27.32 2.57
CA ALA A 23 5.14 -26.26 1.63
C ALA A 23 3.94 -26.62 0.73
N THR A 24 3.76 -27.91 0.40
CA THR A 24 2.63 -28.39 -0.40
C THR A 24 1.31 -28.26 0.36
N ILE A 25 1.34 -28.54 1.66
CA ILE A 25 0.16 -28.36 2.54
C ILE A 25 -0.21 -26.88 2.60
N LEU A 26 0.79 -26.01 2.81
CA LEU A 26 0.57 -24.57 2.89
C LEU A 26 0.02 -24.01 1.56
N ALA A 27 0.61 -24.39 0.43
CA ALA A 27 0.15 -23.96 -0.90
C ALA A 27 -1.30 -24.39 -1.17
N LYS A 28 -1.66 -25.64 -0.85
CA LYS A 28 -3.03 -26.14 -1.02
C LYS A 28 -4.05 -25.37 -0.18
N GLU A 29 -3.74 -25.11 1.09
CA GLU A 29 -4.67 -24.42 1.99
C GLU A 29 -4.77 -22.93 1.64
N LEU A 30 -3.67 -22.27 1.26
CA LEU A 30 -3.70 -20.88 0.77
C LEU A 30 -4.53 -20.74 -0.51
N ALA A 31 -4.34 -21.64 -1.48
CA ALA A 31 -5.14 -21.66 -2.70
C ALA A 31 -6.63 -21.89 -2.39
N ARG A 32 -6.98 -22.77 -1.43
CA ARG A 32 -8.37 -22.97 -1.01
C ARG A 32 -8.96 -21.73 -0.34
N LEU A 33 -8.20 -21.04 0.51
CA LEU A 33 -8.66 -19.83 1.18
C LEU A 33 -8.85 -18.66 0.21
N ALA A 34 -7.96 -18.53 -0.79
CA ALA A 34 -8.04 -17.51 -1.82
C ALA A 34 -9.37 -17.55 -2.60
N VAL A 35 -9.97 -18.72 -2.79
CA VAL A 35 -11.28 -18.85 -3.48
C VAL A 35 -12.41 -18.07 -2.78
N TYR A 36 -12.31 -17.87 -1.47
CA TYR A 36 -13.41 -17.34 -0.66
C TYR A 36 -13.09 -16.04 0.06
N CYS A 37 -11.85 -15.55 -0.02
CA CYS A 37 -11.38 -14.40 0.74
C CYS A 37 -10.49 -13.51 -0.12
N ARG A 38 -11.02 -12.36 -0.57
CA ARG A 38 -10.32 -11.38 -1.42
C ARG A 38 -8.97 -10.94 -0.84
N PRO A 39 -8.82 -10.65 0.47
CA PRO A 39 -7.51 -10.35 1.05
C PRO A 39 -6.50 -11.49 0.88
N VAL A 40 -6.93 -12.74 1.04
CA VAL A 40 -6.06 -13.92 0.85
C VAL A 40 -5.75 -14.12 -0.63
N GLU A 41 -6.72 -13.91 -1.52
CA GLU A 41 -6.51 -13.93 -2.97
C GLU A 41 -5.45 -12.91 -3.40
N ASN A 42 -5.58 -11.65 -2.98
CA ASN A 42 -4.59 -10.60 -3.25
C ASN A 42 -3.20 -11.00 -2.76
N ALA A 43 -3.10 -11.53 -1.53
CA ALA A 43 -1.83 -11.97 -0.96
C ALA A 43 -1.21 -13.15 -1.74
N VAL A 44 -2.02 -14.16 -2.11
CA VAL A 44 -1.55 -15.32 -2.89
C VAL A 44 -1.07 -14.87 -4.26
N LEU A 45 -1.85 -14.05 -4.95
CA LEU A 45 -1.51 -13.57 -6.28
C LEU A 45 -0.23 -12.73 -6.26
N TRP A 46 -0.07 -11.85 -5.26
CA TRP A 46 1.18 -11.12 -5.04
C TRP A 46 2.39 -12.07 -4.85
N LEU A 47 2.25 -13.11 -4.02
CA LEU A 47 3.33 -14.05 -3.70
C LEU A 47 3.80 -14.88 -4.90
N ILE A 48 2.90 -15.22 -5.82
CA ILE A 48 3.22 -16.08 -6.98
C ILE A 48 3.53 -15.29 -8.25
N SER A 49 3.34 -13.97 -8.23
CA SER A 49 3.58 -13.11 -9.39
C SER A 49 5.06 -12.75 -9.53
N THR A 50 5.50 -12.61 -10.78
CA THR A 50 6.75 -11.95 -11.12
C THR A 50 6.68 -10.45 -10.84
N PRO A 51 7.82 -9.75 -10.72
CA PRO A 51 7.82 -8.29 -10.54
C PRO A 51 7.03 -7.54 -11.63
N ALA A 52 7.16 -7.96 -12.88
CA ALA A 52 6.43 -7.36 -14.01
C ALA A 52 4.91 -7.56 -13.90
N GLU A 53 4.46 -8.75 -13.46
CA GLU A 53 3.04 -9.01 -13.21
C GLU A 53 2.51 -8.16 -12.05
N ASN A 54 3.28 -8.00 -10.98
CA ASN A 54 2.91 -7.12 -9.87
C ASN A 54 2.76 -5.66 -10.32
N MET A 55 3.66 -5.15 -11.18
CA MET A 55 3.51 -3.79 -11.73
C MET A 55 2.29 -3.65 -12.67
N LEU A 56 1.94 -4.69 -13.43
CA LEU A 56 0.71 -4.68 -14.24
C LEU A 56 -0.54 -4.62 -13.35
N ARG A 57 -0.56 -5.40 -12.27
CA ARG A 57 -1.65 -5.38 -11.28
C ARG A 57 -1.76 -4.03 -10.57
N PHE A 58 -0.63 -3.47 -10.15
CA PHE A 58 -0.55 -2.14 -9.56
C PHE A 58 -1.22 -1.08 -10.46
N ARG A 59 -0.83 -1.02 -11.74
CA ARG A 59 -1.40 -0.07 -12.71
C ARG A 59 -2.89 -0.31 -12.93
N SER A 60 -3.29 -1.56 -13.13
CA SER A 60 -4.70 -1.91 -13.33
C SER A 60 -5.56 -1.54 -12.12
N ARG A 61 -5.06 -1.74 -10.90
CA ARG A 61 -5.77 -1.36 -9.67
C ARG A 61 -5.89 0.15 -9.52
N LEU A 62 -4.83 0.91 -9.79
CA LEU A 62 -4.89 2.38 -9.82
C LEU A 62 -5.90 2.90 -10.85
N GLU A 63 -5.87 2.35 -12.07
CA GLU A 63 -6.83 2.71 -13.12
C GLU A 63 -8.26 2.41 -12.70
N ASN A 64 -8.50 1.25 -12.09
CA ASN A 64 -9.82 0.88 -11.57
C ASN A 64 -10.28 1.84 -10.46
N MET A 65 -9.41 2.26 -9.54
CA MET A 65 -9.74 3.23 -8.50
C MET A 65 -10.21 4.56 -9.08
N ALA A 66 -9.72 4.98 -10.25
CA ALA A 66 -10.15 6.22 -10.91
C ALA A 66 -11.54 6.14 -11.58
N THR A 67 -12.18 4.97 -11.60
CA THR A 67 -13.48 4.77 -12.28
C THR A 67 -14.68 5.13 -11.40
N ALA A 68 -15.80 5.51 -12.03
CA ALA A 68 -17.06 5.75 -11.34
C ALA A 68 -17.64 4.47 -10.69
N ASP A 69 -17.33 3.30 -11.25
CA ASP A 69 -17.77 2.01 -10.70
C ASP A 69 -17.09 1.73 -9.35
N TYR A 70 -15.81 2.11 -9.19
CA TYR A 70 -15.11 2.01 -7.92
C TYR A 70 -15.80 2.82 -6.83
N ALA A 71 -16.16 4.07 -7.12
CA ALA A 71 -16.89 4.92 -6.18
C ALA A 71 -18.21 4.29 -5.72
N THR A 72 -18.93 3.62 -6.62
CA THR A 72 -20.20 2.96 -6.30
C THR A 72 -20.00 1.73 -5.42
N LEU A 73 -18.96 0.93 -5.66
CA LEU A 73 -18.66 -0.30 -4.92
C LEU A 73 -18.09 -0.03 -3.52
N HIS A 74 -17.35 1.07 -3.36
CA HIS A 74 -16.58 1.38 -2.15
C HIS A 74 -17.16 2.52 -1.30
N TRP A 75 -18.32 3.08 -1.68
CA TRP A 75 -19.01 4.11 -0.91
C TRP A 75 -19.24 3.69 0.55
N ASN A 76 -18.75 4.49 1.50
CA ASN A 76 -18.82 4.23 2.93
C ASN A 76 -18.20 2.88 3.37
N ASN A 77 -17.21 2.36 2.62
CA ASN A 77 -16.53 1.10 2.91
C ASN A 77 -15.01 1.31 3.07
N GLU A 78 -14.61 1.91 4.20
CA GLU A 78 -13.21 2.21 4.51
C GLU A 78 -12.32 0.95 4.50
N GLU A 79 -12.79 -0.18 5.03
CA GLU A 79 -12.00 -1.42 5.07
C GLU A 79 -11.63 -1.88 3.66
N SER A 80 -12.58 -1.87 2.74
CA SER A 80 -12.31 -2.31 1.38
C SER A 80 -11.40 -1.34 0.61
N ILE A 81 -11.44 -0.04 0.92
CA ILE A 81 -10.51 0.95 0.36
C ILE A 81 -9.10 0.70 0.90
N LEU A 82 -8.98 0.49 2.22
CA LEU A 82 -7.71 0.21 2.86
C LEU A 82 -7.07 -1.09 2.33
N GLU A 83 -7.85 -2.15 2.14
CA GLU A 83 -7.37 -3.40 1.54
C GLU A 83 -6.78 -3.17 0.14
N ASP A 84 -7.39 -2.31 -0.68
CA ASP A 84 -6.88 -1.97 -2.01
C ASP A 84 -5.60 -1.13 -1.93
N LEU A 85 -5.53 -0.16 -1.01
CA LEU A 85 -4.35 0.67 -0.77
C LEU A 85 -3.15 -0.15 -0.28
N GLU A 86 -3.36 -1.05 0.69
CA GLU A 86 -2.33 -1.98 1.16
C GLU A 86 -1.84 -2.89 0.02
N THR A 87 -2.77 -3.33 -0.83
CA THR A 87 -2.43 -4.19 -1.97
C THR A 87 -1.61 -3.43 -3.01
N LEU A 88 -1.98 -2.17 -3.33
CA LEU A 88 -1.20 -1.28 -4.19
C LEU A 88 0.24 -1.14 -3.70
N LEU A 89 0.41 -0.87 -2.40
CA LEU A 89 1.73 -0.68 -1.82
C LEU A 89 2.59 -1.95 -1.92
N ARG A 90 2.02 -3.13 -1.66
CA ARG A 90 2.73 -4.42 -1.80
C ARG A 90 3.09 -4.74 -3.25
N GLU A 91 2.15 -4.54 -4.18
CA GLU A 91 2.35 -4.76 -5.61
C GLU A 91 3.48 -3.85 -6.14
N LEU A 92 3.49 -2.58 -5.73
CA LEU A 92 4.56 -1.63 -6.07
C LEU A 92 5.92 -2.03 -5.48
N GLN A 93 5.97 -2.32 -4.17
CA GLN A 93 7.23 -2.62 -3.47
C GLN A 93 7.91 -3.90 -3.99
N SER A 94 7.13 -4.87 -4.46
CA SER A 94 7.65 -6.12 -5.03
C SER A 94 7.81 -6.09 -6.55
N GLY A 95 7.17 -5.15 -7.23
CA GLY A 95 7.15 -5.03 -8.68
C GLY A 95 8.17 -4.05 -9.25
N ALA A 96 8.42 -2.93 -8.55
CA ALA A 96 9.25 -1.86 -9.07
C ALA A 96 10.68 -2.32 -9.34
N SER A 97 11.18 -1.98 -10.53
CA SER A 97 12.52 -2.35 -11.01
C SER A 97 13.62 -1.37 -10.61
N SER A 98 13.24 -0.21 -10.07
CA SER A 98 14.16 0.84 -9.61
C SER A 98 13.52 1.72 -8.54
N ASP A 99 14.33 2.45 -7.77
CA ASP A 99 13.84 3.40 -6.78
C ASP A 99 13.06 4.57 -7.44
N HIS A 100 13.39 4.93 -8.68
CA HIS A 100 12.64 5.94 -9.43
C HIS A 100 11.23 5.44 -9.77
N GLU A 101 11.11 4.23 -10.33
CA GLU A 101 9.79 3.62 -10.61
C GLU A 101 8.98 3.43 -9.32
N LYS A 102 9.66 3.06 -8.22
CA LYS A 102 9.04 2.96 -6.90
C LYS A 102 8.50 4.31 -6.43
N MET A 103 9.30 5.38 -6.49
CA MET A 103 8.87 6.73 -6.10
C MET A 103 7.71 7.25 -6.95
N ASP A 104 7.76 7.04 -8.27
CA ASP A 104 6.66 7.41 -9.17
C ASP A 104 5.37 6.68 -8.82
N GLY A 105 5.47 5.40 -8.42
CA GLY A 105 4.34 4.64 -7.91
C GLY A 105 3.81 5.18 -6.57
N LEU A 106 4.70 5.52 -5.64
CA LEU A 106 4.30 6.09 -4.34
C LEU A 106 3.58 7.43 -4.51
N ILE A 107 4.03 8.27 -5.45
CA ILE A 107 3.36 9.51 -5.84
C ILE A 107 1.94 9.23 -6.35
N GLN A 108 1.75 8.20 -7.18
CA GLN A 108 0.43 7.82 -7.67
C GLN A 108 -0.49 7.36 -6.53
N ILE A 109 0.01 6.58 -5.57
CA ILE A 109 -0.76 6.20 -4.36
C ILE A 109 -1.09 7.44 -3.53
N CYS A 110 -0.14 8.36 -3.34
CA CYS A 110 -0.40 9.63 -2.65
C CYS A 110 -1.56 10.41 -3.28
N GLN A 111 -1.68 10.39 -4.61
CA GLN A 111 -2.75 11.09 -5.33
C GLN A 111 -4.11 10.40 -5.24
N THR A 112 -4.21 9.18 -4.71
CA THR A 112 -5.50 8.54 -4.43
C THR A 112 -6.17 9.09 -3.16
N ASP A 113 -5.47 9.91 -2.37
CA ASP A 113 -5.99 10.47 -1.12
C ASP A 113 -7.37 11.11 -1.30
N LYS A 114 -7.55 11.93 -2.33
CA LYS A 114 -8.82 12.60 -2.61
C LYS A 114 -9.98 11.62 -2.73
N ILE A 115 -9.88 10.65 -3.62
CA ILE A 115 -10.98 9.71 -3.84
C ILE A 115 -11.17 8.82 -2.60
N CYS A 116 -10.09 8.41 -1.94
CA CYS A 116 -10.18 7.58 -0.75
C CYS A 116 -10.88 8.28 0.41
N PHE A 117 -10.62 9.57 0.66
CA PHE A 117 -11.28 10.34 1.72
C PHE A 117 -12.69 10.82 1.33
N GLU A 118 -13.00 10.96 0.03
CA GLU A 118 -14.37 11.22 -0.44
C GLU A 118 -15.27 9.97 -0.30
N LEU A 119 -14.71 8.76 -0.48
CA LEU A 119 -15.44 7.50 -0.38
C LEU A 119 -15.43 6.89 1.03
N GLY A 120 -14.34 7.09 1.76
CA GLY A 120 -14.20 6.73 3.16
C GLY A 120 -14.97 7.69 4.05
N ASN A 121 -15.40 7.22 5.23
CA ASN A 121 -15.89 8.15 6.24
C ASN A 121 -14.69 9.01 6.69
N TYR A 122 -14.78 10.34 6.55
CA TYR A 122 -13.69 11.29 6.83
C TYR A 122 -13.12 11.18 8.25
N GLU A 123 -13.86 10.58 9.19
CA GLU A 123 -13.41 10.28 10.56
C GLU A 123 -12.50 9.03 10.67
N GLY A 124 -12.19 8.38 9.55
CA GLY A 124 -11.44 7.12 9.44
C GLY A 124 -10.01 7.20 9.95
N THR A 125 -9.78 6.69 11.15
CA THR A 125 -8.45 6.64 11.79
C THR A 125 -7.49 5.72 11.05
N ARG A 126 -7.98 4.67 10.39
CA ARG A 126 -7.14 3.68 9.70
C ARG A 126 -6.72 4.15 8.32
N LEU A 127 -7.60 4.79 7.58
CA LEU A 127 -7.23 5.43 6.32
C LEU A 127 -6.16 6.50 6.55
N THR A 128 -6.33 7.34 7.57
CA THR A 128 -5.34 8.34 7.98
C THR A 128 -4.00 7.68 8.37
N ALA A 129 -4.05 6.59 9.15
CA ALA A 129 -2.86 5.84 9.54
C ALA A 129 -2.11 5.27 8.34
N PHE A 130 -2.80 4.71 7.33
CA PHE A 130 -2.14 4.22 6.12
C PHE A 130 -1.32 5.33 5.43
N TYR A 131 -1.90 6.52 5.23
CA TYR A 131 -1.20 7.64 4.58
C TYR A 131 -0.06 8.18 5.45
N CYS A 132 -0.29 8.36 6.76
CA CYS A 132 0.66 9.01 7.66
C CYS A 132 1.76 8.08 8.19
N GLU A 133 1.54 6.76 8.16
CA GLU A 133 2.46 5.75 8.70
C GLU A 133 3.02 4.87 7.59
N ASP A 134 2.20 4.00 6.97
CA ASP A 134 2.68 3.00 6.01
C ASP A 134 3.26 3.63 4.75
N LEU A 135 2.51 4.56 4.14
CA LEU A 135 2.95 5.24 2.93
C LEU A 135 4.10 6.22 3.21
N SER A 136 4.05 6.92 4.36
CA SER A 136 5.13 7.79 4.83
C SER A 136 6.46 7.05 5.02
N LEU A 137 6.40 5.85 5.60
CA LEU A 137 7.56 4.97 5.75
C LEU A 137 8.10 4.55 4.38
N ALA A 138 7.23 4.12 3.47
CA ALA A 138 7.64 3.72 2.13
C ALA A 138 8.29 4.86 1.32
N PHE A 139 7.77 6.09 1.45
CA PHE A 139 8.38 7.29 0.89
C PHE A 139 9.77 7.55 1.46
N SER A 140 9.91 7.46 2.78
CA SER A 140 11.17 7.69 3.48
C SER A 140 12.24 6.69 3.04
N ASP A 141 11.90 5.41 3.07
CA ASP A 141 12.79 4.33 2.65
C ASP A 141 13.23 4.53 1.19
N CYS A 142 12.31 4.89 0.30
CA CYS A 142 12.64 5.12 -1.11
C CYS A 142 13.53 6.37 -1.31
N ALA A 143 13.27 7.44 -0.54
CA ALA A 143 14.07 8.67 -0.58
C ALA A 143 15.50 8.44 -0.10
N GLU A 144 15.75 7.42 0.73
CA GLU A 144 17.10 7.05 1.14
C GLU A 144 17.95 6.48 0.00
N HIS A 145 17.34 5.96 -1.06
CA HIS A 145 18.05 5.26 -2.14
C HIS A 145 18.07 6.02 -3.47
N ILE A 146 17.14 6.96 -3.69
CA ILE A 146 17.12 7.76 -4.91
C ILE A 146 18.40 8.61 -5.08
N THR A 147 18.92 8.58 -6.31
CA THR A 147 19.97 9.47 -6.81
C THR A 147 19.37 10.39 -7.86
N ASN A 148 19.75 11.68 -7.89
CA ASN A 148 19.16 12.73 -8.75
C ASN A 148 17.69 13.10 -8.41
N TYR A 149 17.50 13.88 -7.34
CA TYR A 149 16.20 14.19 -6.74
C TYR A 149 15.78 15.67 -6.81
N SER A 150 16.45 16.50 -7.62
CA SER A 150 16.11 17.94 -7.73
C SER A 150 14.67 18.15 -8.18
N ASP A 151 14.23 17.38 -9.18
CA ASP A 151 12.90 17.49 -9.76
C ASP A 151 11.86 16.84 -8.85
N LEU A 152 12.26 15.77 -8.14
CA LEU A 152 11.43 15.10 -7.15
C LEU A 152 11.05 16.04 -5.99
N ILE A 153 11.99 16.84 -5.47
CA ILE A 153 11.69 17.82 -4.42
C ILE A 153 10.61 18.81 -4.88
N GLN A 154 10.65 19.25 -6.14
CA GLN A 154 9.63 20.14 -6.69
C GLN A 154 8.26 19.45 -6.77
N ILE A 155 8.22 18.19 -7.23
CA ILE A 155 6.99 17.40 -7.30
C ILE A 155 6.38 17.20 -5.91
N LEU A 156 7.18 16.80 -4.91
CA LEU A 156 6.70 16.57 -3.56
C LEU A 156 6.19 17.87 -2.89
N ASN A 157 6.87 19.00 -3.11
CA ASN A 157 6.40 20.30 -2.64
C ASN A 157 5.09 20.73 -3.32
N TYR A 158 4.91 20.43 -4.60
CA TYR A 158 3.65 20.67 -5.30
C TYR A 158 2.51 19.83 -4.70
N LEU A 159 2.75 18.55 -4.41
CA LEU A 159 1.77 17.69 -3.75
C LEU A 159 1.38 18.23 -2.36
N LEU A 160 2.36 18.71 -1.57
CA LEU A 160 2.08 19.37 -0.29
C LEU A 160 1.20 20.61 -0.43
N SER A 161 1.44 21.45 -1.45
CA SER A 161 0.63 22.65 -1.69
C SER A 161 -0.82 22.36 -2.12
N THR A 162 -1.13 21.11 -2.41
CA THR A 162 -2.47 20.64 -2.83
C THR A 162 -3.07 19.65 -1.82
N ASP A 163 -2.70 19.78 -0.54
CA ASP A 163 -3.21 18.95 0.56
C ASP A 163 -4.64 19.34 0.96
N ASN A 164 -5.62 18.67 0.37
CA ASN A 164 -7.04 18.95 0.63
C ASN A 164 -7.58 18.28 1.91
N TYR A 165 -6.84 17.31 2.47
CA TYR A 165 -7.32 16.45 3.57
C TYR A 165 -6.39 16.46 4.80
N GLY A 166 -5.29 17.20 4.77
CA GLY A 166 -4.38 17.40 5.90
C GLY A 166 -3.47 16.21 6.20
N VAL A 167 -3.32 15.27 5.26
CA VAL A 167 -2.49 14.06 5.44
C VAL A 167 -1.15 14.14 4.75
N ARG A 168 -0.99 15.03 3.76
CA ARG A 168 0.21 15.06 2.92
C ARG A 168 1.42 15.60 3.66
N GLU A 169 1.23 16.51 4.62
CA GLU A 169 2.34 16.98 5.46
C GLU A 169 3.00 15.82 6.22
N ASN A 170 2.20 15.05 6.98
CA ASN A 170 2.70 13.91 7.77
C ASN A 170 3.23 12.78 6.87
N MET A 171 2.64 12.59 5.70
CA MET A 171 3.08 11.60 4.72
C MET A 171 4.42 11.97 4.06
N LEU A 172 4.62 13.22 3.65
CA LEU A 172 5.74 13.61 2.76
C LEU A 172 6.90 14.29 3.50
N ALA A 173 6.66 14.91 4.65
CA ALA A 173 7.70 15.64 5.39
C ALA A 173 8.93 14.78 5.75
N PRO A 174 8.79 13.50 6.16
CA PRO A 174 9.94 12.64 6.43
C PRO A 174 10.84 12.43 5.20
N ALA A 175 10.26 12.11 4.05
CA ALA A 175 11.01 11.93 2.79
C ALA A 175 11.66 13.23 2.32
N LEU A 176 10.93 14.35 2.35
CA LEU A 176 11.48 15.67 2.00
C LEU A 176 12.67 16.05 2.90
N LYS A 177 12.60 15.74 4.20
CA LYS A 177 13.72 15.97 5.12
C LYS A 177 14.95 15.16 4.75
N ILE A 178 14.79 13.92 4.27
CA ILE A 178 15.88 13.07 3.80
C ILE A 178 16.51 13.66 2.54
N LEU A 179 15.70 14.03 1.55
CA LEU A 179 16.16 14.58 0.27
C LEU A 179 16.88 15.93 0.45
N ASN A 180 16.30 16.84 1.24
CA ASN A 180 16.88 18.17 1.50
C ASN A 180 18.19 18.14 2.31
N ARG A 181 18.48 17.05 3.03
CA ARG A 181 19.79 16.89 3.72
C ARG A 181 20.92 16.54 2.76
N ARG A 182 20.59 16.12 1.55
CA ARG A 182 21.55 15.64 0.54
C ARG A 182 21.86 16.69 -0.53
N THR A 183 21.01 17.71 -0.69
CA THR A 183 21.32 18.96 -1.43
C THR A 183 22.39 19.77 -0.72
#